data_AF-A0A4Q3K126-F1
#
_entry.id   AF-A0A4Q3K126-F1
#
_cell.length_a   1.000
_cell.length_b   1.000
_cell.length_c   1.000
_cell.angle_alpha   90.00
_cell.angle_beta   90.00
_cell.angle_gamma   90.00
#
_symmetry.space_group_name_H-M   'P 1'
#
loop_
_entity.id
_entity.type
_entity.pdbx_description
1 polymer ?
#
loop_
_entity_poly.entity_id
_entity_poly.type
_entity_poly.pdbx_seq_one_letter_code
_entity_poly.pdbx_strand_id
1 'polypeptide(L)'
;MRLPVALLALVVCAPLVGCRRTQKFTTTVELNRVHAFGRNPKEPSAMDVELRYVDCPGEARKLVRGDKAFATCALALKAGVRVPVDVTRRYDADRGVFRSEVTRIGTCDITTDPKDEVNYEVVENCTDLKATGMVVGVNCSRRREPALIEKCPWLLRN
;
A
#
# COMPACT_ATOMS: atom_id res chain seq x y z
N MET A 1 32.76 -18.01 -59.00
CA MET A 1 33.33 -16.96 -58.12
C MET A 1 32.21 -16.18 -57.45
N ARG A 2 31.71 -16.69 -56.33
CA ARG A 2 30.80 -16.03 -55.38
C ARG A 2 30.98 -16.74 -54.03
N LEU A 3 31.34 -16.00 -52.98
CA LEU A 3 30.68 -16.02 -51.66
C LEU A 3 31.39 -14.98 -50.77
N PRO A 4 30.65 -14.01 -50.18
CA PRO A 4 31.23 -13.03 -49.27
C PRO A 4 31.43 -13.62 -47.87
N VAL A 5 32.52 -13.18 -47.24
CA VAL A 5 32.97 -13.51 -45.89
C VAL A 5 31.92 -13.09 -44.86
N ALA A 6 31.33 -14.08 -44.22
CA ALA A 6 30.63 -13.93 -42.95
C ALA A 6 31.68 -13.94 -41.83
N LEU A 7 31.77 -12.89 -41.00
CA LEU A 7 32.18 -12.95 -39.59
C LEU A 7 32.28 -11.52 -39.02
N LEU A 8 31.34 -11.12 -38.15
CA LEU A 8 31.63 -10.78 -36.75
C LEU A 8 30.31 -10.36 -36.08
N ALA A 9 29.67 -11.34 -35.43
CA ALA A 9 28.59 -11.10 -34.50
C ALA A 9 29.17 -10.50 -33.22
N LEU A 10 28.95 -9.21 -32.99
CA LEU A 10 29.22 -8.55 -31.71
C LEU A 10 28.01 -8.80 -30.79
N VAL A 11 28.00 -9.96 -30.15
CA VAL A 11 27.17 -10.26 -28.98
C VAL A 11 27.90 -9.72 -27.73
N VAL A 12 27.13 -9.37 -26.69
CA VAL A 12 27.55 -8.88 -25.34
C VAL A 12 27.65 -7.35 -25.29
N CYS A 13 26.81 -6.59 -24.58
CA CYS A 13 26.28 -6.77 -23.23
C CYS A 13 24.96 -5.98 -23.10
N ALA A 14 23.81 -6.65 -23.03
CA ALA A 14 22.59 -6.02 -22.51
C ALA A 14 22.65 -6.14 -20.99
N PRO A 15 22.80 -5.05 -20.20
CA PRO A 15 22.59 -5.18 -18.79
C PRO A 15 21.11 -5.52 -18.63
N LEU A 16 20.81 -6.73 -18.18
CA LEU A 16 19.57 -7.03 -17.48
C LEU A 16 19.61 -6.21 -16.18
N VAL A 17 19.52 -4.88 -16.30
CA VAL A 17 19.03 -4.04 -15.21
C VAL A 17 17.61 -4.53 -15.05
N GLY A 18 17.43 -5.46 -14.09
CA GLY A 18 16.13 -5.97 -13.70
C GLY A 18 15.26 -4.78 -13.37
N CYS A 19 14.47 -4.36 -14.35
CA CYS A 19 13.50 -3.29 -14.21
C CYS A 19 12.47 -3.85 -13.23
N ARG A 20 12.69 -3.62 -11.93
CA ARG A 20 11.80 -4.06 -10.87
C ARG A 20 10.48 -3.34 -11.12
N ARG A 21 9.57 -4.03 -11.82
CA ARG A 21 8.35 -3.42 -12.36
C ARG A 21 7.53 -2.85 -11.22
N THR A 22 7.14 -1.60 -11.38
CA THR A 22 6.11 -0.99 -10.55
C THR A 22 4.81 -1.76 -10.78
N GLN A 23 4.22 -2.26 -9.71
CA GLN A 23 2.94 -2.97 -9.75
C GLN A 23 1.85 -2.01 -9.28
N LYS A 24 0.70 -2.02 -9.95
CA LYS A 24 -0.48 -1.22 -9.59
C LYS A 24 -1.62 -2.15 -9.22
N PHE A 25 -2.32 -1.83 -8.15
CA PHE A 25 -3.45 -2.58 -7.63
C PHE A 25 -4.60 -1.62 -7.34
N THR A 26 -5.82 -2.11 -7.51
CA THR A 26 -7.02 -1.42 -7.04
C THR A 26 -7.73 -2.36 -6.07
N THR A 27 -8.13 -1.85 -4.91
CA THR A 27 -8.83 -2.62 -3.88
C THR A 27 -9.88 -1.74 -3.20
N THR A 28 -10.70 -2.31 -2.34
CA THR A 28 -11.68 -1.57 -1.55
C THR A 28 -11.16 -1.40 -0.13
N VAL A 29 -11.35 -0.20 0.43
CA VAL A 29 -11.08 0.09 1.83
C VAL A 29 -12.30 0.71 2.48
N GLU A 30 -12.46 0.46 3.78
CA GLU A 30 -13.34 1.21 4.64
C GLU A 30 -12.55 2.30 5.34
N LEU A 31 -13.10 3.52 5.39
CA LEU A 31 -12.47 4.63 6.08
C LEU A 31 -12.79 4.55 7.57
N ASN A 32 -11.85 4.14 8.41
CA ASN A 32 -12.06 4.06 9.86
C ASN A 32 -12.08 5.44 10.52
N ARG A 33 -11.20 6.33 10.06
CA ARG A 33 -11.03 7.68 10.61
C ARG A 33 -10.69 8.65 9.50
N VAL A 34 -11.31 9.81 9.51
CA VAL A 34 -11.00 10.94 8.63
C VAL A 34 -10.82 12.17 9.52
N HIS A 35 -9.65 12.80 9.45
CA HIS A 35 -9.34 13.95 10.29
C HIS A 35 -8.64 15.04 9.49
N ALA A 36 -9.28 16.19 9.36
CA ALA A 36 -8.76 17.34 8.65
C ALA A 36 -7.99 18.27 9.60
N PHE A 37 -6.85 18.79 9.16
CA PHE A 37 -6.04 19.77 9.89
C PHE A 37 -6.03 21.11 9.16
N GLY A 38 -5.88 22.19 9.91
CA GLY A 38 -5.71 23.54 9.38
C GLY A 38 -6.42 24.57 10.23
N ARG A 39 -6.18 25.86 9.93
CA ARG A 39 -6.88 26.97 10.60
C ARG A 39 -8.30 27.14 10.10
N ASN A 40 -8.56 26.80 8.84
CA ASN A 40 -9.87 26.91 8.21
C ASN A 40 -10.43 25.51 7.94
N PRO A 41 -11.58 25.13 8.53
CA PRO A 41 -12.18 23.82 8.30
C PRO A 41 -12.70 23.62 6.87
N LYS A 42 -12.92 24.69 6.10
CA LYS A 42 -13.32 24.62 4.69
C LYS A 42 -12.14 24.47 3.73
N GLU A 43 -10.93 24.77 4.21
CA GLU A 43 -9.69 24.73 3.43
C GLU A 43 -8.59 24.09 4.28
N PRO A 44 -8.70 22.79 4.56
CA PRO A 44 -7.72 22.09 5.37
C PRO A 44 -6.34 22.08 4.70
N SER A 45 -5.30 22.24 5.50
CA SER A 45 -3.90 22.17 5.05
C SER A 45 -3.41 20.74 4.87
N ALA A 46 -4.03 19.78 5.54
CA ALA A 46 -3.73 18.36 5.45
C ALA A 46 -4.93 17.52 5.91
N MET A 47 -4.95 16.24 5.57
CA MET A 47 -5.98 15.31 6.04
C MET A 47 -5.38 13.93 6.31
N ASP A 48 -5.65 13.40 7.50
CA ASP A 48 -5.34 12.02 7.87
C ASP A 48 -6.54 11.12 7.56
N VAL A 49 -6.27 9.99 6.94
CA VAL A 49 -7.27 8.97 6.63
C VAL A 49 -6.74 7.61 7.08
N GLU A 50 -7.45 6.96 8.00
CA GLU A 50 -7.19 5.57 8.38
C GLU A 50 -8.02 4.64 7.51
N LEU A 51 -7.34 3.81 6.71
CA LEU A 51 -7.90 2.86 5.77
C LEU A 51 -7.90 1.47 6.40
N ARG A 52 -9.01 0.74 6.29
CA ARG A 52 -9.10 -0.69 6.60
C ARG A 52 -9.36 -1.48 5.33
N TYR A 53 -8.48 -2.40 4.97
CA TYR A 53 -8.64 -3.21 3.76
C TYR A 53 -9.73 -4.27 3.98
N VAL A 54 -10.89 -4.12 3.34
CA VAL A 54 -12.06 -4.98 3.61
C VAL A 54 -11.93 -6.37 3.00
N ASP A 55 -11.12 -6.52 1.96
CA ASP A 55 -10.97 -7.78 1.24
C ASP A 55 -9.83 -8.65 1.81
N CYS A 56 -8.97 -8.09 2.67
CA CYS A 56 -7.82 -8.81 3.22
C CYS A 56 -8.19 -9.65 4.45
N PRO A 57 -7.66 -10.87 4.61
CA PRO A 57 -7.85 -11.64 5.84
C PRO A 57 -7.11 -10.98 7.01
N GLY A 58 -7.69 -11.07 8.21
CA GLY A 58 -7.18 -10.40 9.41
C GLY A 58 -7.44 -8.88 9.43
N GLU A 59 -6.75 -8.16 10.30
CA GLU A 59 -6.81 -6.71 10.39
C GLU A 59 -5.62 -6.08 9.66
N ALA A 60 -5.87 -5.53 8.47
CA ALA A 60 -4.91 -4.69 7.77
C ALA A 60 -5.41 -3.25 7.75
N ARG A 61 -4.64 -2.36 8.41
CA ARG A 61 -4.94 -0.93 8.53
C ARG A 61 -3.77 -0.08 8.07
N LYS A 62 -4.07 1.07 7.47
CA LYS A 62 -3.06 2.03 7.00
C LYS A 62 -3.51 3.45 7.32
N LEU A 63 -2.69 4.21 8.03
CA LEU A 63 -2.89 5.64 8.17
C LEU A 63 -2.11 6.34 7.07
N VAL A 64 -2.78 7.23 6.33
CA VAL A 64 -2.14 8.09 5.34
C VAL A 64 -2.46 9.55 5.63
N ARG A 65 -1.45 10.40 5.52
CA ARG A 65 -1.60 11.86 5.51
C ARG A 65 -1.48 12.36 4.09
N GLY A 66 -2.52 13.02 3.61
CA GLY A 66 -2.49 13.77 2.37
C GLY A 66 -2.24 15.26 2.62
N ASP A 67 -1.71 15.92 1.60
CA ASP A 67 -1.45 17.36 1.57
C ASP A 67 -2.74 18.19 1.41
N LYS A 68 -2.59 19.50 1.20
CA LYS A 68 -3.70 20.43 0.98
C LYS A 68 -4.56 20.06 -0.24
N ALA A 69 -3.96 19.55 -1.32
CA ALA A 69 -4.68 19.21 -2.55
C ALA A 69 -5.59 18.00 -2.30
N PHE A 70 -5.04 16.95 -1.69
CA PHE A 70 -5.82 15.80 -1.25
C PHE A 70 -6.90 16.22 -0.26
N ALA A 71 -6.54 16.98 0.78
CA ALA A 71 -7.45 17.39 1.84
C ALA A 71 -8.66 18.18 1.32
N THR A 72 -8.45 19.02 0.31
CA THR A 72 -9.53 19.78 -0.36
C THR A 72 -10.46 18.86 -1.15
N CYS A 73 -9.91 17.89 -1.90
CA CYS A 73 -10.71 16.91 -2.64
C CYS A 73 -11.49 15.98 -1.69
N ALA A 74 -10.84 15.54 -0.61
CA ALA A 74 -11.33 14.52 0.30
C ALA A 74 -12.32 15.05 1.35
N LEU A 75 -12.72 16.33 1.31
CA LEU A 75 -13.70 16.91 2.24
C LEU A 75 -15.03 16.16 2.31
N ALA A 76 -15.43 15.48 1.22
CA ALA A 76 -16.64 14.68 1.17
C ALA A 76 -16.49 13.27 1.77
N LEU A 77 -15.26 12.82 2.04
CA LEU A 77 -15.00 11.51 2.63
C LEU A 77 -15.39 11.51 4.12
N LYS A 78 -16.04 10.43 4.55
CA LYS A 78 -16.51 10.26 5.94
C LYS A 78 -16.07 8.91 6.47
N ALA A 79 -15.90 8.79 7.78
CA ALA A 79 -15.68 7.49 8.39
C ALA A 79 -16.88 6.54 8.12
N GLY A 80 -16.61 5.24 8.01
CA GLY A 80 -17.56 4.17 7.73
C GLY A 80 -17.87 3.93 6.25
N VAL A 81 -17.46 4.83 5.34
CA VAL A 81 -17.71 4.64 3.91
C VAL A 81 -16.69 3.68 3.30
N ARG A 82 -17.13 2.88 2.33
CA ARG A 82 -16.24 2.04 1.51
C ARG A 82 -15.94 2.74 0.19
N VAL A 83 -14.66 2.84 -0.14
CA VAL A 83 -14.19 3.50 -1.36
C VAL A 83 -13.10 2.66 -2.04
N PRO A 84 -12.99 2.73 -3.37
CA PRO A 84 -11.85 2.16 -4.07
C PRO A 84 -10.58 2.92 -3.67
N VAL A 85 -9.46 2.21 -3.59
CA VAL A 85 -8.13 2.78 -3.38
C VAL A 85 -7.18 2.19 -4.41
N ASP A 86 -6.35 3.04 -5.01
CA ASP A 86 -5.25 2.60 -5.86
C ASP A 86 -3.98 2.52 -5.02
N VAL A 87 -3.27 1.39 -5.13
CA VAL A 87 -2.02 1.12 -4.45
C VAL A 87 -0.94 0.84 -5.48
N THR A 88 0.15 1.59 -5.41
CA THR A 88 1.34 1.39 -6.23
C THR A 88 2.44 0.76 -5.39
N ARG A 89 2.93 -0.40 -5.82
CA ARG A 89 4.08 -1.08 -5.22
C ARG A 89 5.30 -0.88 -6.10
N ARG A 90 6.32 -0.20 -5.56
CA ARG A 90 7.56 0.12 -6.25
C ARG A 90 8.77 -0.28 -5.42
N TYR A 91 9.89 -0.51 -6.09
CA TYR A 91 11.15 -0.78 -5.41
C TYR A 91 11.77 0.54 -4.92
N ASP A 92 12.07 0.60 -3.62
CA ASP A 92 12.83 1.67 -2.99
C ASP A 92 14.31 1.26 -3.01
N ALA A 93 15.08 1.88 -3.91
CA ALA A 93 16.50 1.55 -4.10
C ALA A 93 17.35 1.94 -2.88
N ASP A 94 16.98 3.02 -2.18
CA ASP A 94 17.72 3.53 -1.02
C ASP A 94 17.58 2.58 0.17
N ARG A 95 16.40 1.96 0.33
CA ARG A 95 16.11 1.03 1.41
C ARG A 95 16.29 -0.44 1.05
N GLY A 96 16.48 -0.75 -0.23
CA GLY A 96 16.64 -2.13 -0.71
C GLY A 96 15.37 -2.97 -0.64
N VAL A 97 14.19 -2.37 -0.49
CA VAL A 97 12.91 -3.06 -0.24
C VAL A 97 11.80 -2.59 -1.17
N PHE A 98 10.75 -3.40 -1.34
CA PHE A 98 9.53 -2.93 -2.02
C PHE A 98 8.66 -2.14 -1.04
N ARG A 99 8.14 -1.01 -1.50
CA ARG A 99 7.19 -0.18 -0.75
C ARG A 99 5.88 -0.07 -1.51
N SER A 100 4.78 -0.17 -0.75
CA SER A 100 3.43 0.07 -1.25
C SER A 100 2.91 1.41 -0.78
N GLU A 101 2.51 2.24 -1.72
CA GLU A 101 2.02 3.60 -1.53
C GLU A 101 0.59 3.70 -2.04
N VAL A 102 -0.27 4.34 -1.27
CA VAL A 102 -1.63 4.67 -1.73
C VAL A 102 -1.49 5.88 -2.64
N THR A 103 -2.03 5.79 -3.85
CA THR A 103 -1.94 6.86 -4.86
C THR A 103 -3.28 7.53 -5.15
N ARG A 104 -4.40 6.88 -4.81
CA ARG A 104 -5.75 7.45 -4.94
C ARG A 104 -6.68 6.85 -3.90
N ILE A 105 -7.56 7.66 -3.31
CA ILE A 105 -8.67 7.23 -2.44
C ILE A 105 -9.97 7.79 -3.02
N GLY A 106 -10.89 6.91 -3.41
CA GLY A 106 -12.08 7.29 -4.17
C GLY A 106 -11.68 7.94 -5.50
N THR A 107 -12.07 9.21 -5.67
CA THR A 107 -11.69 10.03 -6.84
C THR A 107 -10.52 10.98 -6.56
N CYS A 108 -9.97 10.96 -5.34
CA CYS A 108 -8.94 11.91 -4.91
C CYS A 108 -7.56 11.30 -5.02
N ASP A 109 -6.73 11.85 -5.89
CA ASP A 109 -5.31 11.51 -5.94
C ASP A 109 -4.61 12.00 -4.66
N ILE A 110 -3.65 11.21 -4.17
CA ILE A 110 -2.89 11.51 -2.96
C ILE A 110 -1.41 11.32 -3.24
N THR A 111 -0.61 12.27 -2.74
CA THR A 111 0.84 12.14 -2.67
C THR A 111 1.22 12.05 -1.21
N THR A 112 1.78 10.90 -0.80
CA THR A 112 2.26 10.70 0.57
C THR A 112 3.75 11.00 0.65
N ASP A 113 4.18 11.77 1.66
CA ASP A 113 5.61 11.89 1.94
C ASP A 113 6.15 10.57 2.51
N PRO A 114 7.12 9.92 1.84
CA PRO A 114 7.68 8.66 2.31
C PRO A 114 8.40 8.75 3.66
N LYS A 115 8.79 9.95 4.10
CA LYS A 115 9.50 10.24 5.35
C LYS A 115 8.57 10.67 6.49
N ASP A 116 7.29 10.92 6.21
CA ASP A 116 6.32 11.29 7.24
C ASP A 116 6.00 10.08 8.12
N GLU A 117 6.30 10.20 9.42
CA GLU A 117 6.10 9.16 10.43
C GLU A 117 4.62 8.82 10.65
N VAL A 118 3.71 9.71 10.28
CA VAL A 118 2.25 9.48 10.37
C VAL A 118 1.80 8.42 9.36
N ASN A 119 2.55 8.22 8.28
CA ASN A 119 2.25 7.21 7.26
C ASN A 119 2.70 5.82 7.73
N TYR A 120 1.83 5.11 8.45
CA TYR A 120 2.11 3.75 8.93
C TYR A 120 1.09 2.73 8.41
N GLU A 121 1.50 1.46 8.44
CA GLU A 121 0.66 0.33 8.09
C GLU A 121 0.84 -0.79 9.12
N VAL A 122 -0.29 -1.22 9.70
CA VAL A 122 -0.39 -2.30 10.67
C VAL A 122 -1.11 -3.46 10.01
N VAL A 123 -0.54 -4.65 10.16
CA VAL A 123 -1.19 -5.91 9.82
C VAL A 123 -1.13 -6.78 11.07
N GLU A 124 -2.27 -7.24 11.52
CA GLU A 124 -2.39 -8.10 12.68
C GLU A 124 -3.46 -9.17 12.43
N ASN A 125 -3.16 -10.40 12.81
CA ASN A 125 -4.11 -11.50 12.76
C ASN A 125 -4.22 -12.10 14.16
N CYS A 126 -5.40 -12.03 14.75
CA CYS A 126 -5.67 -12.53 16.09
C CYS A 126 -6.48 -13.82 16.03
N THR A 127 -6.04 -14.84 16.75
CA THR A 127 -6.73 -16.12 16.88
C THR A 127 -6.99 -16.45 18.35
N ASP A 128 -8.13 -17.08 18.62
CA ASP A 128 -8.46 -17.55 19.97
C ASP A 128 -7.54 -18.71 20.36
N LEU A 129 -6.97 -18.63 21.56
CA LEU A 129 -6.30 -19.74 22.20
C LEU A 129 -7.34 -20.56 22.95
N LYS A 130 -7.46 -21.85 22.62
CA LYS A 130 -8.42 -22.76 23.25
C LYS A 130 -7.72 -23.81 24.09
N ALA A 131 -8.18 -24.00 25.33
CA ALA A 131 -7.82 -25.11 26.19
C ALA A 131 -9.09 -25.84 26.64
N THR A 132 -9.13 -27.16 26.42
CA THR A 132 -10.30 -27.99 26.79
C THR A 132 -11.63 -27.45 26.21
N GLY A 133 -11.60 -26.93 24.98
CA GLY A 133 -12.77 -26.37 24.29
C GLY A 133 -13.17 -24.94 24.70
N MET A 134 -12.57 -24.38 25.75
CA MET A 134 -12.83 -23.01 26.20
C MET A 134 -11.78 -22.03 25.67
N VAL A 135 -12.20 -20.81 25.31
CA VAL A 135 -11.28 -19.72 24.96
C VAL A 135 -10.59 -19.24 26.23
N VAL A 136 -9.26 -19.38 26.28
CA VAL A 136 -8.42 -19.00 27.42
C VAL A 136 -7.53 -17.79 27.15
N GLY A 137 -7.55 -17.27 25.92
CA GLY A 137 -6.79 -16.08 25.53
C GLY A 137 -6.88 -15.82 24.04
N VAL A 138 -6.13 -14.82 23.60
CA VAL A 138 -6.00 -14.43 22.19
C VAL A 138 -4.51 -14.34 21.86
N ASN A 139 -4.12 -14.92 20.74
CA ASN A 139 -2.78 -14.77 20.17
C ASN A 139 -2.86 -13.88 18.94
N CYS A 140 -2.25 -12.70 19.00
CA CYS A 140 -2.17 -11.79 17.87
C CYS A 140 -0.78 -11.84 17.25
N SER A 141 -0.73 -12.22 15.98
CA SER A 141 0.49 -12.25 15.17
C SER A 141 0.52 -11.06 14.21
N ARG A 142 1.64 -10.35 14.19
CA ARG A 142 1.92 -9.31 13.16
C ARG A 142 2.58 -9.89 11.91
N ARG A 143 2.70 -11.23 11.84
CA ARG A 143 3.23 -11.91 10.67
C ARG A 143 2.22 -11.81 9.53
N ARG A 144 2.72 -11.50 8.34
CA ARG A 144 1.93 -11.53 7.11
C ARG A 144 1.88 -12.96 6.62
N GLU A 145 0.81 -13.66 6.96
CA GLU A 145 0.61 -15.06 6.56
C GLU A 145 0.50 -15.19 5.02
N PRO A 146 0.89 -16.32 4.41
CA PRO A 146 0.84 -16.51 2.96
C PRO A 146 -0.54 -16.21 2.36
N ALA A 147 -1.63 -16.63 3.02
CA ALA A 147 -3.00 -16.39 2.58
C ALA A 147 -3.34 -14.88 2.51
N LEU A 148 -2.78 -14.06 3.39
CA LEU A 148 -2.92 -12.60 3.31
C LEU A 148 -2.20 -12.05 2.09
N ILE A 149 -0.96 -12.49 1.86
CA ILE A 149 -0.16 -12.00 0.73
C ILE A 149 -0.75 -12.43 -0.61
N GLU A 150 -1.30 -13.63 -0.69
CA GLU A 150 -1.98 -14.12 -1.88
C GLU A 150 -3.19 -13.25 -2.24
N LYS A 151 -4.03 -12.93 -1.25
CA LYS A 151 -5.22 -12.09 -1.48
C LYS A 151 -4.91 -10.60 -1.61
N CYS A 152 -3.89 -10.13 -0.89
CA CYS A 152 -3.51 -8.73 -0.78
C CYS A 152 -2.00 -8.55 -1.02
N PRO A 153 -1.53 -8.74 -2.26
CA PRO A 153 -0.10 -8.76 -2.59
C PRO A 153 0.63 -7.43 -2.33
N TRP A 154 -0.10 -6.31 -2.28
CA TRP A 154 0.47 -5.02 -1.92
C TRP A 154 0.88 -4.91 -0.44
N LEU A 155 0.41 -5.81 0.44
CA LEU A 155 0.84 -5.82 1.83
C LEU A 155 2.19 -6.52 2.03
N LEU A 156 2.75 -7.18 1.01
CA LEU A 156 4.02 -7.89 1.11
C LEU A 156 5.19 -6.94 1.41
N ARG A 157 5.88 -7.19 2.53
CA ARG A 157 7.17 -6.59 2.87
C ARG A 157 8.28 -7.63 2.66
N ASN A 158 9.30 -7.26 1.90
CA ASN A 158 10.52 -8.05 1.68
C ASN A 158 11.68 -7.40 2.43
#